data_AF-A0A382Z4B1-F1
#
_entry.id   AF-A0A382Z4B1-F1
#
_cell.length_a   1.000
_cell.length_b   1.000
_cell.length_c   1.000
_cell.angle_alpha   90.00
_cell.angle_beta   90.00
_cell.angle_gamma   90.00
#
_symmetry.space_group_name_H-M   'P 1'
#
loop_
_entity.id
_entity.type
_entity.pdbx_description
1 polymer ?
#
loop_
_entity_poly.entity_id
_entity_poly.type
_entity_poly.pdbx_seq_one_letter_code
_entity_poly.pdbx_strand_id
1 'polypeptide(L)'
;VTDGSEELPARFNRSQDHHEAYLNLIGWELEDELSITEKRLREWPDGRLAANGIALFDLVAKTDGWLFGQRIVKLQRRNRQAFGMHRFRQGDIIMLSRSNPLSEKPVDAIVSNRSRYFIRIVLPEAPTDLRKDTWRIDRGANRIAHDRMRDALNSVFEEDGGAPLRDLLLGLVHDPVGTASLPAQLGGARPRPVSLASDLNEAQREAAQAAVNSRLTLIQGPPGT
;
A
#
# COMPACT_ATOMS: atom_id res chain seq x y z
N VAL A 1 11.24 -9.60 -31.87
CA VAL A 1 10.91 -10.66 -30.90
C VAL A 1 9.56 -10.27 -30.35
N THR A 2 8.56 -11.12 -30.54
CA THR A 2 7.16 -10.87 -30.21
C THR A 2 7.01 -10.71 -28.70
N ASP A 3 6.79 -9.48 -28.26
CA ASP A 3 6.40 -9.12 -26.90
C ASP A 3 4.91 -9.46 -26.74
N GLY A 4 4.62 -10.76 -26.68
CA GLY A 4 3.32 -11.26 -26.28
C GLY A 4 3.37 -11.41 -24.77
N SER A 5 2.78 -10.46 -24.05
CA SER A 5 2.41 -10.70 -22.66
C SER A 5 1.49 -11.92 -22.65
N GLU A 6 2.02 -13.11 -22.32
CA GLU A 6 1.19 -14.30 -22.13
C GLU A 6 0.22 -13.97 -20.98
N GLU A 7 -1.06 -13.85 -21.31
CA GLU A 7 -2.10 -13.63 -20.30
C GLU A 7 -2.05 -14.79 -19.30
N LEU A 8 -2.01 -14.45 -18.00
CA LEU A 8 -2.06 -15.48 -16.98
C LEU A 8 -3.35 -16.29 -17.10
N PRO A 9 -3.29 -17.62 -16.93
CA PRO A 9 -4.48 -18.44 -17.03
C PRO A 9 -5.45 -18.14 -15.89
N ALA A 10 -6.75 -18.30 -16.14
CA ALA A 10 -7.77 -18.16 -15.10
C ALA A 10 -7.64 -19.20 -13.97
N ARG A 11 -6.94 -20.31 -14.23
CA ARG A 11 -6.64 -21.36 -13.26
C ARG A 11 -5.25 -21.94 -13.51
N PHE A 12 -4.48 -22.12 -12.43
CA PHE A 12 -3.18 -22.76 -12.48
C PHE A 12 -3.29 -24.25 -12.17
N ASN A 13 -2.57 -25.07 -12.93
CA ASN A 13 -2.52 -26.52 -12.68
C ASN A 13 -1.66 -26.85 -11.45
N ARG A 14 -0.61 -26.07 -11.20
CA ARG A 14 0.27 -26.20 -10.04
C ARG A 14 0.25 -24.90 -9.25
N SER A 15 0.19 -25.02 -7.92
CA SER A 15 0.33 -23.89 -7.00
C SER A 15 1.62 -23.10 -7.21
N GLN A 16 2.71 -23.81 -7.56
CA GLN A 16 4.01 -23.22 -7.85
C GLN A 16 3.96 -22.26 -9.06
N ASP A 17 3.21 -22.62 -10.10
CA ASP A 17 3.08 -21.77 -11.30
C ASP A 17 2.35 -20.45 -10.97
N HIS A 18 1.33 -20.50 -10.12
CA HIS A 18 0.67 -19.29 -9.61
C HIS A 18 1.62 -18.43 -8.79
N HIS A 19 2.34 -19.06 -7.83
CA HIS A 19 3.27 -18.36 -6.95
C HIS A 19 4.36 -17.65 -7.76
N GLU A 20 5.03 -18.35 -8.67
CA GLU A 20 6.10 -17.81 -9.51
C GLU A 20 5.60 -16.68 -10.42
N ALA A 21 4.45 -16.87 -11.08
CA ALA A 21 3.88 -15.87 -11.96
C ALA A 21 3.61 -14.54 -11.23
N TYR A 22 2.90 -14.58 -10.10
CA TYR A 22 2.58 -13.37 -9.34
C TYR A 22 3.80 -12.78 -8.63
N LEU A 23 4.76 -13.60 -8.21
CA LEU A 23 6.01 -13.10 -7.65
C LEU A 23 6.82 -12.29 -8.69
N ASN A 24 6.88 -12.77 -9.92
CA ASN A 24 7.51 -12.07 -11.04
C ASN A 24 6.78 -10.77 -11.37
N LEU A 25 5.43 -10.79 -11.44
CA LEU A 25 4.65 -9.58 -11.69
C LEU A 25 4.84 -8.50 -10.61
N ILE A 26 4.86 -8.89 -9.33
CA ILE A 26 5.16 -7.96 -8.23
C ILE A 26 6.58 -7.39 -8.37
N GLY A 27 7.54 -8.23 -8.77
CA GLY A 27 8.91 -7.82 -9.04
C GLY A 27 9.02 -6.79 -10.16
N TRP A 28 8.36 -7.04 -11.30
CA TRP A 28 8.35 -6.12 -12.44
C TRP A 28 7.69 -4.79 -12.11
N GLU A 29 6.54 -4.80 -11.44
CA GLU A 29 5.87 -3.55 -11.02
C GLU A 29 6.77 -2.73 -10.08
N LEU A 30 7.47 -3.37 -9.14
CA LEU A 30 8.42 -2.70 -8.25
C LEU A 30 9.60 -2.11 -9.04
N GLU A 31 10.17 -2.86 -9.99
CA GLU A 31 11.28 -2.40 -10.82
C GLU A 31 10.88 -1.20 -11.68
N ASP A 32 9.69 -1.24 -12.28
CA ASP A 32 9.13 -0.13 -13.06
C ASP A 32 8.89 1.11 -12.18
N GLU A 33 8.30 0.95 -10.99
CA GLU A 33 8.08 2.06 -10.05
C GLU A 33 9.40 2.71 -9.60
N LEU A 34 10.42 1.88 -9.33
CA LEU A 34 11.78 2.34 -9.00
C LEU A 34 12.42 3.08 -10.18
N SER A 35 12.34 2.52 -11.39
CA SER A 35 12.90 3.09 -12.62
C SER A 35 12.25 4.43 -12.96
N ILE A 36 10.92 4.54 -12.85
CA ILE A 36 10.18 5.80 -13.04
C ILE A 36 10.63 6.85 -12.02
N THR A 37 10.78 6.44 -10.75
CA THR A 37 11.22 7.34 -9.68
C THR A 37 12.64 7.83 -9.91
N GLU A 38 13.57 6.94 -10.27
CA GLU A 38 14.96 7.28 -10.54
C GLU A 38 15.10 8.19 -11.76
N LYS A 39 14.49 7.83 -12.90
CA LYS A 39 14.49 8.65 -14.12
C LYS A 39 14.02 10.07 -13.82
N ARG A 40 12.93 10.20 -13.07
CA ARG A 40 12.39 11.49 -12.68
C ARG A 40 13.37 12.30 -11.81
N LEU A 41 14.02 11.68 -10.83
CA LEU A 41 15.01 12.35 -9.99
C LEU A 41 16.27 12.78 -10.76
N ARG A 42 16.64 12.02 -11.80
CA ARG A 42 17.82 12.29 -12.63
C ARG A 42 17.56 13.37 -13.68
N GLU A 43 16.38 13.35 -14.31
CA GLU A 43 16.08 14.17 -15.49
C GLU A 43 15.33 15.47 -15.15
N TRP A 44 14.58 15.52 -14.04
CA TRP A 44 13.75 16.68 -13.75
C TRP A 44 14.48 17.67 -12.84
N PRO A 45 14.49 18.98 -13.18
CA PRO A 45 15.02 19.99 -12.29
C PRO A 45 14.13 20.18 -11.06
N ASP A 46 14.71 20.67 -9.96
CA ASP A 46 14.01 20.86 -8.67
C ASP A 46 12.71 21.66 -8.79
N GLY A 47 12.70 22.72 -9.61
CA GLY A 47 11.49 23.52 -9.86
C GLY A 47 10.35 22.71 -10.49
N ARG A 48 10.67 21.76 -11.38
CA ARG A 48 9.67 20.86 -11.99
C ARG A 48 9.15 19.85 -10.97
N LEU A 49 10.01 19.31 -10.11
CA LEU A 49 9.60 18.39 -9.03
C LEU A 49 8.68 19.09 -8.02
N ALA A 50 9.02 20.31 -7.60
CA ALA A 50 8.21 21.13 -6.73
C ALA A 50 6.84 21.47 -7.35
N ALA A 51 6.82 21.92 -8.61
CA ALA A 51 5.59 22.29 -9.32
C ALA A 51 4.61 21.11 -9.49
N ASN A 52 5.15 19.89 -9.64
CA ASN A 52 4.34 18.67 -9.69
C ASN A 52 3.93 18.14 -8.30
N GLY A 53 4.40 18.79 -7.22
CA GLY A 53 4.01 18.47 -5.85
C GLY A 53 4.60 17.16 -5.33
N ILE A 54 5.69 16.69 -5.93
CA ILE A 54 6.34 15.40 -5.62
C ILE A 54 7.68 15.56 -4.89
N ALA A 55 8.14 16.81 -4.71
CA ALA A 55 9.24 17.16 -3.85
C ALA A 55 8.92 18.43 -3.04
N LEU A 56 9.44 18.51 -1.81
CA LEU A 56 9.43 19.72 -0.99
C LEU A 56 10.85 20.02 -0.51
N PHE A 57 11.19 21.30 -0.51
CA PHE A 57 12.54 21.82 -0.25
C PHE A 57 12.54 22.74 0.97
N ASP A 58 13.75 23.08 1.44
CA ASP A 58 14.00 24.03 2.53
C ASP A 58 13.26 23.71 3.83
N LEU A 59 13.17 22.41 4.15
CA LEU A 59 12.45 21.91 5.30
C LEU A 59 13.34 21.90 6.54
N VAL A 60 12.78 22.32 7.67
CA VAL A 60 13.35 22.07 8.99
C VAL A 60 12.62 20.90 9.61
N ALA A 61 13.39 20.01 10.23
CA ALA A 61 12.88 18.80 10.86
C ALA A 61 13.01 18.89 12.39
N LYS A 62 11.98 18.43 13.09
CA LYS A 62 12.01 18.30 14.55
C LYS A 62 11.29 17.02 14.97
N THR A 63 11.78 16.39 16.03
CA THR A 63 11.08 15.28 16.68
C THR A 63 9.71 15.71 17.18
N ASP A 64 8.71 14.84 17.03
CA ASP A 64 7.31 15.11 17.39
C ASP A 64 6.60 13.86 17.93
N GLY A 65 7.32 13.07 18.72
CA GLY A 65 6.79 11.89 19.42
C GLY A 65 7.24 10.55 18.85
N TRP A 66 6.43 9.53 19.11
CA TRP A 66 6.68 8.13 18.75
C TRP A 66 5.40 7.44 18.29
N LEU A 67 5.56 6.42 17.46
CA LEU A 67 4.49 5.52 17.02
C LEU A 67 5.04 4.10 16.91
N PHE A 68 4.52 3.15 17.69
CA PHE A 68 4.95 1.74 17.67
C PHE A 68 6.48 1.55 17.75
N GLY A 69 7.15 2.31 18.63
CA GLY A 69 8.61 2.26 18.78
C GLY A 69 9.41 3.01 17.71
N GLN A 70 8.75 3.58 16.69
CA GLN A 70 9.37 4.39 15.64
C GLN A 70 9.25 5.88 15.94
N ARG A 71 10.15 6.69 15.39
CA ARG A 71 10.18 8.14 15.60
C ARG A 71 9.17 8.84 14.71
N ILE A 72 8.44 9.79 15.29
CA ILE A 72 7.69 10.78 14.51
C ILE A 72 8.55 12.04 14.37
N VAL A 73 8.70 12.51 13.14
CA VAL A 73 9.36 13.79 12.82
C VAL A 73 8.40 14.69 12.08
N LYS A 74 8.34 15.95 12.53
CA LYS A 74 7.57 17.02 11.90
C LYS A 74 8.48 17.84 11.00
N LEU A 75 8.13 17.90 9.73
CA LEU A 75 8.77 18.70 8.69
C LEU A 75 7.95 19.96 8.42
N GLN A 76 8.61 21.11 8.36
CA GLN A 76 8.00 22.41 8.06
C GLN A 76 8.95 23.24 7.20
N ARG A 77 8.46 24.17 6.37
CA ARG A 77 9.37 25.13 5.71
C ARG A 77 10.10 25.97 6.74
N ARG A 78 11.38 26.28 6.50
CA ARG A 78 12.18 27.17 7.36
C ARG A 78 11.49 28.52 7.59
N ASN A 79 10.86 29.07 6.57
CA ASN A 79 10.12 30.34 6.62
C ASN A 79 8.67 30.22 7.16
N ARG A 80 8.26 29.02 7.60
CA ARG A 80 6.91 28.70 8.12
C ARG A 80 5.74 28.97 7.17
N GLN A 81 6.01 29.19 5.88
CA GLN A 81 4.95 29.33 4.89
C GLN A 81 4.23 27.99 4.64
N ALA A 82 3.02 28.09 4.09
CA ALA A 82 2.28 26.94 3.61
C ALA A 82 3.04 26.22 2.48
N PHE A 83 2.87 24.90 2.38
CA PHE A 83 3.51 24.13 1.30
C PHE A 83 2.93 24.38 -0.09
N GLY A 84 1.74 24.98 -0.17
CA GLY A 84 1.00 25.07 -1.42
C GLY A 84 0.42 23.70 -1.82
N MET A 85 0.26 23.49 -3.12
CA MET A 85 -0.24 22.22 -3.66
C MET A 85 0.88 21.17 -3.66
N HIS A 86 0.61 20.00 -3.07
CA HIS A 86 1.49 18.85 -3.12
C HIS A 86 0.70 17.54 -3.17
N ARG A 87 1.35 16.45 -3.59
CA ARG A 87 0.73 15.14 -3.80
C ARG A 87 1.01 14.12 -2.70
N PHE A 88 1.81 14.47 -1.69
CA PHE A 88 2.03 13.62 -0.51
C PHE A 88 0.72 13.31 0.23
N ARG A 89 0.46 12.01 0.43
CA ARG A 89 -0.69 11.43 1.12
C ARG A 89 -0.22 10.60 2.32
N GLN A 90 -1.12 10.35 3.27
CA GLN A 90 -0.86 9.42 4.35
C GLN A 90 -0.54 8.03 3.78
N GLY A 91 0.51 7.40 4.29
CA GLY A 91 1.01 6.11 3.82
C GLY A 91 2.01 6.18 2.66
N ASP A 92 2.22 7.35 2.03
CA ASP A 92 3.25 7.48 1.00
C ASP A 92 4.65 7.24 1.60
N ILE A 93 5.48 6.51 0.85
CA ILE A 93 6.92 6.40 1.10
C ILE A 93 7.61 7.64 0.55
N ILE A 94 8.51 8.21 1.33
CA ILE A 94 9.30 9.37 0.96
C ILE A 94 10.78 9.14 1.25
N MET A 95 11.63 9.76 0.45
CA MET A 95 13.07 9.84 0.66
C MET A 95 13.38 11.18 1.30
N LEU A 96 13.93 11.17 2.51
CA LEU A 96 14.42 12.35 3.21
C LEU A 96 15.92 12.52 2.95
N SER A 97 16.33 13.66 2.41
CA SER A 97 17.71 13.91 1.97
C SER A 97 18.11 15.37 2.24
N ARG A 98 19.40 15.71 2.20
CA ARG A 98 19.89 17.09 2.34
C ARG A 98 19.75 17.89 1.05
N SER A 99 20.09 17.28 -0.08
CA SER A 99 20.12 17.97 -1.38
C SER A 99 19.53 17.13 -2.51
N ASN A 100 20.11 15.96 -2.78
CA ASN A 100 19.67 15.09 -3.85
C ASN A 100 19.72 13.61 -3.39
N PRO A 101 18.57 12.91 -3.36
CA PRO A 101 18.49 11.52 -2.90
C PRO A 101 19.27 10.53 -3.77
N LEU A 102 19.73 10.89 -4.97
CA LEU A 102 20.58 10.03 -5.81
C LEU A 102 22.08 10.16 -5.50
N SER A 103 22.53 11.26 -4.89
CA SER A 103 23.95 11.52 -4.60
C SER A 103 24.36 11.24 -3.16
N GLU A 104 23.38 11.08 -2.28
CA GLU A 104 23.57 10.75 -0.86
C GLU A 104 22.72 9.53 -0.50
N LYS A 105 22.89 8.99 0.71
CA LYS A 105 22.01 7.92 1.20
C LYS A 105 20.76 8.54 1.84
N PRO A 106 19.60 8.57 1.17
CA PRO A 106 18.39 9.12 1.76
C PRO A 106 17.88 8.24 2.91
N VAL A 107 17.11 8.84 3.80
CA VAL A 107 16.39 8.13 4.85
C VAL A 107 14.96 7.89 4.36
N ASP A 108 14.58 6.62 4.22
CA ASP A 108 13.22 6.25 3.89
C ASP A 108 12.29 6.50 5.09
N ALA A 109 11.15 7.11 4.82
CA ALA A 109 10.15 7.42 5.84
C ALA A 109 8.72 7.31 5.28
N ILE A 110 7.75 7.15 6.17
CA ILE A 110 6.33 7.02 5.81
C ILE A 110 5.60 8.27 6.25
N VAL A 111 4.79 8.85 5.37
CA VAL A 111 3.92 9.98 5.75
C VAL A 111 2.84 9.51 6.73
N SER A 112 2.89 9.99 7.97
CA SER A 112 1.87 9.73 9.01
C SER A 112 0.65 10.61 8.81
N ASN A 113 0.85 11.93 8.73
CA ASN A 113 -0.22 12.87 8.44
C ASN A 113 0.32 14.16 7.83
N ARG A 114 -0.60 14.98 7.32
CA ARG A 114 -0.29 16.23 6.63
C ARG A 114 -1.22 17.34 7.06
N SER A 115 -0.68 18.55 6.98
CA SER A 115 -1.37 19.82 7.14
C SER A 115 -0.86 20.78 6.08
N ARG A 116 -1.54 21.91 5.91
CA ARG A 116 -1.10 23.01 5.04
C ARG A 116 0.32 23.51 5.37
N TYR A 117 0.77 23.37 6.62
CA TYR A 117 2.03 23.94 7.12
C TYR A 117 3.07 22.91 7.60
N PHE A 118 2.71 21.62 7.64
CA PHE A 118 3.63 20.58 8.09
C PHE A 118 3.25 19.20 7.57
N ILE A 119 4.25 18.35 7.42
CA ILE A 119 4.09 16.92 7.17
C ILE A 119 4.75 16.19 8.34
N ARG A 120 4.07 15.20 8.91
CA ARG A 120 4.69 14.28 9.85
C ARG A 120 5.07 13.02 9.13
N ILE A 121 6.29 12.59 9.35
CA ILE A 121 6.83 11.34 8.84
C ILE A 121 7.19 10.43 10.01
N VAL A 122 7.12 9.12 9.75
CA VAL A 122 7.58 8.08 10.65
C VAL A 122 8.84 7.46 10.06
N LEU A 123 9.86 7.32 10.89
CA LEU A 123 11.13 6.70 10.53
C LEU A 123 11.59 5.78 11.67
N PRO A 124 12.25 4.65 11.37
CA PRO A 124 12.71 3.72 12.40
C PRO A 124 13.61 4.41 13.44
N GLU A 125 14.58 5.20 12.96
CA GLU A 125 15.50 5.99 13.77
C GLU A 125 15.68 7.38 13.14
N ALA A 126 15.72 8.42 13.97
CA ALA A 126 15.93 9.78 13.50
C ALA A 126 17.43 10.09 13.34
N PRO A 127 17.86 10.72 12.23
CA PRO A 127 19.23 11.18 12.06
C PRO A 127 19.70 12.02 13.25
N THR A 128 20.94 11.82 13.70
CA THR A 128 21.51 12.55 14.85
C THR A 128 21.62 14.05 14.60
N ASP A 129 21.73 14.44 13.33
CA ASP A 129 21.81 15.81 12.83
C ASP A 129 20.47 16.36 12.32
N LEU A 130 19.34 15.78 12.75
CA LEU A 130 17.98 16.14 12.30
C LEU A 130 17.71 17.65 12.26
N ARG A 131 18.21 18.40 13.24
CA ARG A 131 17.95 19.84 13.37
C ARG A 131 18.95 20.72 12.62
N LYS A 132 20.01 20.16 12.05
CA LYS A 132 21.00 20.91 11.27
C LYS A 132 20.45 21.21 9.88
N ASP A 133 20.80 22.37 9.34
CA ASP A 133 20.53 22.80 7.97
C ASP A 133 19.07 22.65 7.52
N THR A 134 18.86 22.31 6.25
CA THR A 134 17.56 22.02 5.67
C THR A 134 17.51 20.58 5.18
N TRP A 135 16.30 20.13 4.97
CA TRP A 135 15.96 18.85 4.39
C TRP A 135 15.13 19.08 3.13
N ARG A 136 15.24 18.11 2.24
CA ARG A 136 14.41 17.88 1.08
C ARG A 136 13.67 16.56 1.30
N ILE A 137 12.42 16.50 0.85
CA ILE A 137 11.72 15.23 0.70
C ILE A 137 11.28 15.04 -0.74
N ASP A 138 11.42 13.82 -1.22
CA ASP A 138 10.94 13.37 -2.52
C ASP A 138 10.01 12.17 -2.34
N ARG A 139 8.96 12.06 -3.15
CA ARG A 139 8.11 10.87 -3.15
C ARG A 139 8.90 9.68 -3.68
N GLY A 140 9.05 8.65 -2.87
CA GLY A 140 9.74 7.40 -3.22
C GLY A 140 8.81 6.37 -3.87
N ALA A 141 9.39 5.25 -4.27
CA ALA A 141 8.65 4.06 -4.68
C ALA A 141 8.13 3.30 -3.46
N ASN A 142 6.95 2.70 -3.55
CA ASN A 142 6.28 2.06 -2.43
C ASN A 142 6.74 0.61 -2.17
N ARG A 143 8.01 0.43 -1.77
CA ARG A 143 8.57 -0.89 -1.45
C ARG A 143 7.76 -1.67 -0.42
N ILE A 144 7.19 -0.98 0.58
CA ILE A 144 6.43 -1.62 1.65
C ILE A 144 5.17 -2.32 1.13
N ALA A 145 4.47 -1.73 0.16
CA ALA A 145 3.31 -2.40 -0.45
C ALA A 145 3.75 -3.67 -1.19
N HIS A 146 4.85 -3.61 -1.94
CA HIS A 146 5.40 -4.76 -2.66
C HIS A 146 5.88 -5.87 -1.75
N ASP A 147 6.57 -5.54 -0.66
CA ASP A 147 6.99 -6.53 0.34
C ASP A 147 5.77 -7.17 1.01
N ARG A 148 4.74 -6.38 1.37
CA ARG A 148 3.49 -6.93 1.90
C ARG A 148 2.76 -7.84 0.92
N MET A 149 2.76 -7.50 -0.37
CA MET A 149 2.18 -8.35 -1.41
C MET A 149 2.95 -9.67 -1.54
N ARG A 150 4.29 -9.61 -1.51
CA ARG A 150 5.16 -10.79 -1.54
C ARG A 150 4.94 -11.68 -0.31
N ASP A 151 4.93 -11.10 0.87
CA ASP A 151 4.72 -11.83 2.13
C ASP A 151 3.34 -12.46 2.18
N ALA A 152 2.29 -11.71 1.77
CA ALA A 152 0.94 -12.24 1.66
C ALA A 152 0.87 -13.40 0.66
N LEU A 153 1.51 -13.26 -0.51
CA LEU A 153 1.58 -14.32 -1.51
C LEU A 153 2.30 -15.57 -0.96
N ASN A 154 3.41 -15.41 -0.25
CA ASN A 154 4.12 -16.51 0.39
C ASN A 154 3.24 -17.23 1.43
N SER A 155 2.51 -16.48 2.25
CA SER A 155 1.61 -17.04 3.28
C SER A 155 0.47 -17.91 2.71
N VAL A 156 0.08 -17.69 1.45
CA VAL A 156 -0.91 -18.53 0.77
C VAL A 156 -0.38 -19.96 0.53
N PHE A 157 0.93 -20.18 0.53
CA PHE A 157 1.56 -21.46 0.22
C PHE A 157 2.31 -22.10 1.40
N GLU A 158 2.16 -21.58 2.61
CA GLU A 158 2.74 -22.19 3.84
C GLU A 158 2.07 -23.54 4.18
N GLU A 159 2.88 -24.53 4.57
CA GLU A 159 2.43 -25.93 4.76
C GLU A 159 1.54 -26.15 6.00
N ASP A 160 1.74 -25.38 7.07
CA ASP A 160 1.14 -25.64 8.40
C ASP A 160 -0.04 -24.73 8.79
N GLY A 161 -0.60 -23.97 7.84
CA GLY A 161 -1.69 -23.03 8.18
C GLY A 161 -1.96 -21.99 7.12
N GLY A 162 -2.04 -22.39 5.86
CA GLY A 162 -2.25 -21.49 4.72
C GLY A 162 -3.48 -20.58 4.84
N ALA A 163 -3.50 -19.54 4.00
CA ALA A 163 -4.56 -18.53 4.00
C ALA A 163 -5.98 -19.13 3.97
N PRO A 164 -6.93 -18.63 4.80
CA PRO A 164 -8.32 -19.03 4.74
C PRO A 164 -8.87 -18.91 3.32
N LEU A 165 -9.67 -19.90 2.90
CA LEU A 165 -10.27 -19.96 1.56
C LEU A 165 -9.27 -20.10 0.40
N ARG A 166 -7.99 -20.42 0.65
CA ARG A 166 -6.97 -20.65 -0.40
C ARG A 166 -7.49 -21.45 -1.58
N ASP A 167 -8.02 -22.64 -1.34
CA ASP A 167 -8.45 -23.53 -2.43
C ASP A 167 -9.63 -22.95 -3.22
N LEU A 168 -10.47 -22.16 -2.58
CA LEU A 168 -11.58 -21.46 -3.24
C LEU A 168 -11.06 -20.28 -4.09
N LEU A 169 -10.14 -19.48 -3.54
CA LEU A 169 -9.54 -18.33 -4.22
C LEU A 169 -8.66 -18.74 -5.41
N LEU A 170 -7.96 -19.86 -5.29
CA LEU A 170 -7.11 -20.44 -6.35
C LEU A 170 -7.92 -21.32 -7.33
N GLY A 171 -9.24 -21.45 -7.14
CA GLY A 171 -10.11 -22.26 -8.01
C GLY A 171 -9.77 -23.76 -8.01
N LEU A 172 -9.18 -24.28 -6.93
CA LEU A 172 -8.78 -25.67 -6.78
C LEU A 172 -9.95 -26.59 -6.41
N VAL A 173 -11.05 -26.02 -5.90
CA VAL A 173 -12.28 -26.76 -5.56
C VAL A 173 -13.06 -27.20 -6.80
N HIS A 174 -13.78 -28.32 -6.71
CA HIS A 174 -14.61 -28.84 -7.81
C HIS A 174 -15.86 -27.98 -8.07
N ASP A 175 -16.49 -27.49 -7.00
CA ASP A 175 -17.67 -26.63 -7.06
C ASP A 175 -17.41 -25.33 -6.28
N PRO A 176 -16.88 -24.29 -6.96
CA PRO A 176 -16.64 -22.99 -6.34
C PRO A 176 -17.89 -22.33 -5.79
N VAL A 177 -19.02 -22.43 -6.51
CA VAL A 177 -20.29 -21.77 -6.14
C VAL A 177 -20.86 -22.43 -4.89
N GLY A 178 -20.97 -23.76 -4.88
CA GLY A 178 -21.40 -24.51 -3.70
C GLY A 178 -20.49 -24.24 -2.51
N THR A 179 -19.17 -24.29 -2.70
CA THR A 179 -18.20 -24.04 -1.62
C THR A 179 -18.32 -22.61 -1.06
N ALA A 180 -18.47 -21.59 -1.91
CA ALA A 180 -18.62 -20.20 -1.50
C ALA A 180 -19.92 -19.97 -0.69
N SER A 181 -21.00 -20.67 -1.04
CA SER A 181 -22.31 -20.54 -0.40
C SER A 181 -22.37 -21.08 1.03
N LEU A 182 -21.44 -21.98 1.40
CA LEU A 182 -21.40 -22.60 2.72
C LEU A 182 -21.16 -21.56 3.83
N PRO A 183 -21.67 -21.78 5.06
CA PRO A 183 -21.39 -20.90 6.19
C PRO A 183 -19.90 -20.72 6.46
N ALA A 184 -19.54 -19.51 6.90
CA ALA A 184 -18.19 -19.17 7.33
C ALA A 184 -17.85 -19.90 8.63
N GLN A 185 -17.03 -20.95 8.54
CA GLN A 185 -16.46 -21.65 9.70
C GLN A 185 -15.06 -21.11 10.00
N LEU A 186 -14.95 -19.78 10.12
CA LEU A 186 -13.72 -19.13 10.55
C LEU A 186 -13.61 -19.36 12.06
N GLY A 187 -12.73 -20.27 12.48
CA GLY A 187 -12.54 -20.61 13.89
C GLY A 187 -12.17 -19.39 14.75
N GLY A 188 -12.29 -19.52 16.08
CA GLY A 188 -11.78 -18.53 17.04
C GLY A 188 -12.78 -17.47 17.54
N ALA A 189 -14.00 -17.40 17.02
CA ALA A 189 -15.04 -16.51 17.56
C ALA A 189 -16.43 -17.17 17.62
N ARG A 190 -17.19 -16.91 18.68
CA ARG A 190 -18.60 -17.32 18.77
C ARG A 190 -19.43 -16.48 17.79
N PRO A 191 -20.33 -17.08 16.98
CA PRO A 191 -21.19 -16.33 16.10
C PRO A 191 -22.04 -15.34 16.93
N ARG A 192 -22.05 -14.08 16.51
CA ARG A 192 -22.90 -13.04 17.09
C ARG A 192 -24.09 -12.79 16.15
N PRO A 193 -25.30 -12.58 16.68
CA PRO A 193 -26.42 -12.17 15.85
C PRO A 193 -26.09 -10.84 15.18
N VAL A 194 -26.23 -10.80 13.86
CA VAL A 194 -26.07 -9.59 13.05
C VAL A 194 -27.45 -8.99 12.81
N SER A 195 -27.63 -7.73 13.17
CA SER A 195 -28.84 -6.96 12.83
C SER A 195 -28.54 -6.11 11.60
N LEU A 196 -29.34 -6.26 10.56
CA LEU A 196 -29.24 -5.44 9.34
C LEU A 196 -29.90 -4.09 9.57
N ALA A 197 -29.33 -3.04 8.97
CA ALA A 197 -29.91 -1.70 9.03
C ALA A 197 -31.32 -1.70 8.41
N SER A 198 -32.24 -0.98 9.05
CA SER A 198 -33.66 -1.01 8.67
C SER A 198 -33.95 -0.30 7.35
N ASP A 199 -33.09 0.66 6.98
CA ASP A 199 -33.17 1.53 5.81
C ASP A 199 -32.54 0.93 4.54
N LEU A 200 -32.01 -0.30 4.61
CA LEU A 200 -31.53 -1.00 3.42
C LEU A 200 -32.67 -1.26 2.44
N ASN A 201 -32.44 -0.90 1.17
CA ASN A 201 -33.29 -1.32 0.07
C ASN A 201 -33.19 -2.84 -0.16
N GLU A 202 -33.99 -3.37 -1.07
CA GLU A 202 -34.07 -4.82 -1.34
C GLU A 202 -32.72 -5.41 -1.75
N ALA A 203 -32.05 -4.81 -2.74
CA ALA A 203 -30.77 -5.29 -3.26
C ALA A 203 -29.66 -5.25 -2.20
N GLN A 204 -29.59 -4.18 -1.40
CA GLN A 204 -28.63 -4.06 -0.30
C GLN A 204 -28.88 -5.09 0.79
N ARG A 205 -30.17 -5.38 1.09
CA ARG A 205 -30.55 -6.39 2.07
C ARG A 205 -30.19 -7.79 1.62
N GLU A 206 -30.40 -8.11 0.35
CA GLU A 206 -29.99 -9.39 -0.24
C GLU A 206 -28.46 -9.57 -0.18
N ALA A 207 -27.71 -8.56 -0.64
CA ALA A 207 -26.25 -8.58 -0.59
C ALA A 207 -25.69 -8.73 0.83
N ALA A 208 -26.29 -8.02 1.80
CA ALA A 208 -25.90 -8.13 3.20
C ALA A 208 -26.23 -9.53 3.77
N GLN A 209 -27.39 -10.09 3.43
CA GLN A 209 -27.77 -11.42 3.89
C GLN A 209 -26.85 -12.51 3.32
N ALA A 210 -26.46 -12.39 2.06
CA ALA A 210 -25.47 -13.27 1.42
C ALA A 210 -24.11 -13.17 2.13
N ALA A 211 -23.60 -11.95 2.37
CA ALA A 211 -22.32 -11.73 3.03
C ALA A 211 -22.25 -12.28 4.47
N VAL A 212 -23.38 -12.30 5.19
CA VAL A 212 -23.46 -12.87 6.55
C VAL A 212 -23.51 -14.40 6.52
N ASN A 213 -24.21 -14.98 5.54
CA ASN A 213 -24.51 -16.42 5.53
C ASN A 213 -23.53 -17.26 4.72
N SER A 214 -22.75 -16.66 3.84
CA SER A 214 -21.84 -17.35 2.93
C SER A 214 -20.38 -17.03 3.27
N ARG A 215 -19.49 -18.01 3.13
CA ARG A 215 -18.06 -17.84 3.44
C ARG A 215 -17.32 -16.94 2.44
N LEU A 216 -17.84 -16.82 1.22
CA LEU A 216 -17.35 -15.87 0.22
C LEU A 216 -18.54 -15.27 -0.52
N THR A 217 -18.57 -13.94 -0.61
CA THR A 217 -19.57 -13.18 -1.36
C THR A 217 -18.86 -12.08 -2.14
N LEU A 218 -19.23 -11.88 -3.40
CA LEU A 218 -18.76 -10.76 -4.22
C LEU A 218 -19.93 -9.79 -4.39
N ILE A 219 -19.75 -8.54 -3.94
CA ILE A 219 -20.76 -7.49 -4.05
C ILE A 219 -20.24 -6.46 -5.05
N GLN A 220 -20.97 -6.24 -6.13
CA GLN A 220 -20.68 -5.19 -7.10
C GLN A 220 -21.58 -3.98 -6.80
N GLY A 221 -20.97 -2.86 -6.41
CA GLY A 221 -21.67 -1.59 -6.15
C GLY A 221 -21.32 -0.53 -7.20
N PRO A 222 -22.18 -0.29 -8.21
CA PRO A 222 -22.04 0.82 -9.13
C PRO A 222 -22.02 2.19 -8.42
N PRO A 223 -21.54 3.26 -9.08
CA PRO A 223 -21.54 4.60 -8.49
C PRO A 223 -22.95 5.01 -8.02
N GLY A 224 -23.10 5.25 -6.73
CA GLY A 224 -24.35 5.72 -6.11
C GLY A 224 -25.22 4.64 -5.44
N THR A 225 -24.75 3.39 -5.30
CA THR A 225 -25.48 2.28 -4.64
C THR A 225 -24.92 1.89 -3.29
#